data_AF-A0AAW1ICH8-F1
#
_entry.id   AF-A0AAW1ICH8-F1
#
_cell.length_a   1.000
_cell.length_b   1.000
_cell.length_c   1.000
_cell.angle_alpha   90.00
_cell.angle_beta   90.00
_cell.angle_gamma   90.00
#
_symmetry.space_group_name_H-M   'P 1'
#
loop_
_entity.id
_entity.type
_entity.pdbx_description
1 polymer ?
#
loop_
_entity_poly.entity_id
_entity_poly.type
_entity_poly.pdbx_seq_one_letter_code
_entity_poly.pdbx_strand_id
1 'polypeptide(L)'
;MAGVKKAYLNTSELRSTDGTAPAAFSAVMSERRFHVLIRSLPTREERAKYDNLAPVRDIFENFVKACSLNFIVGEYVTVDEMLEPFRRKCRKIASEKSTHV
;
A
#
# COMPACT_ATOMS: atom_id res chain seq x y z
N MET A 1 -6.69 3.08 -12.56
CA MET A 1 -6.65 1.90 -13.47
C MET A 1 -6.04 0.67 -12.80
N ALA A 2 -4.79 0.71 -12.32
CA ALA A 2 -4.21 -0.41 -11.55
C ALA A 2 -5.03 -0.72 -10.28
N GLY A 3 -5.25 0.28 -9.41
CA GLY A 3 -6.12 0.14 -8.23
C GLY A 3 -7.62 0.07 -8.51
N VAL A 4 -8.07 0.19 -9.76
CA VAL A 4 -9.51 0.20 -10.13
C VAL A 4 -9.93 -1.13 -10.75
N LYS A 5 -9.06 -1.80 -11.53
CA LYS A 5 -9.40 -3.05 -12.22
C LYS A 5 -8.25 -4.07 -12.38
N LYS A 6 -6.98 -3.72 -12.09
CA LYS A 6 -5.81 -4.51 -12.51
C LYS A 6 -4.66 -4.49 -11.49
N ALA A 7 -4.95 -4.75 -10.22
CA ALA A 7 -3.94 -4.75 -9.16
C ALA A 7 -3.07 -6.03 -9.15
N TYR A 8 -3.56 -7.12 -9.75
CA TYR A 8 -2.93 -8.44 -9.72
C TYR A 8 -2.12 -8.79 -10.98
N LEU A 9 -2.05 -7.90 -11.97
CA LEU A 9 -1.30 -8.15 -13.20
C LEU A 9 0.19 -7.90 -13.01
N ASN A 10 1.01 -8.64 -13.77
CA ASN A 10 2.44 -8.44 -13.81
C ASN A 10 2.79 -7.03 -14.36
N THR A 11 3.93 -6.49 -13.92
CA THR A 11 4.41 -5.17 -14.37
C THR A 11 4.71 -5.12 -15.87
N SER A 12 5.08 -6.27 -16.45
CA SER A 12 5.33 -6.46 -17.87
C SER A 12 4.02 -6.40 -18.68
N GLU A 13 2.97 -7.08 -18.22
CA GLU A 13 1.64 -7.05 -18.83
C GLU A 13 0.98 -5.67 -18.72
N LEU A 14 1.25 -4.94 -17.64
CA LEU A 14 0.75 -3.58 -17.45
C LEU A 14 1.37 -2.58 -18.43
N ARG A 15 2.50 -2.93 -19.04
CA ARG A 15 3.28 -2.07 -19.96
C ARG A 15 3.50 -2.72 -21.33
N SER A 16 2.68 -3.71 -21.71
CA SER A 16 2.79 -4.34 -23.03
C SER A 16 2.52 -3.31 -24.15
N THR A 17 3.22 -3.46 -25.28
CA THR A 17 3.04 -2.59 -26.46
C THR A 17 1.98 -3.13 -27.42
N ASP A 18 1.43 -4.32 -27.15
CA ASP A 18 0.49 -5.06 -28.00
C ASP A 18 -0.94 -4.48 -28.01
N GLY A 19 -1.13 -3.22 -27.58
CA GLY A 19 -2.41 -2.52 -27.56
C GLY A 19 -3.41 -2.95 -26.46
N THR A 20 -3.11 -4.03 -25.72
CA THR A 20 -3.93 -4.55 -24.62
C THR A 20 -3.68 -3.85 -23.27
N ALA A 21 -2.55 -3.15 -23.14
CA ALA A 21 -2.21 -2.39 -21.95
C ALA A 21 -2.62 -0.90 -22.06
N PRO A 22 -3.02 -0.26 -20.95
CA PRO A 22 -3.28 1.17 -20.96
C PRO A 22 -2.01 1.97 -21.29
N ALA A 23 -2.05 2.79 -22.34
CA ALA A 23 -0.94 3.65 -22.77
C ALA A 23 -0.45 4.61 -21.67
N ALA A 24 -1.26 4.88 -20.65
CA ALA A 24 -0.89 5.67 -19.50
C ALA A 24 0.36 5.12 -18.76
N PHE A 25 0.54 3.80 -18.68
CA PHE A 25 1.67 3.23 -17.93
C PHE A 25 2.99 3.28 -18.69
N SER A 26 2.96 3.18 -20.02
CA SER A 26 4.14 3.35 -20.88
C SER A 26 4.53 4.82 -21.03
N ALA A 27 3.56 5.74 -21.06
CA ALA A 27 3.80 7.18 -21.17
C ALA A 27 4.43 7.79 -19.90
N VAL A 28 4.14 7.27 -18.71
CA VAL A 28 4.61 7.85 -17.44
C VAL A 28 6.07 7.50 -17.14
N MET A 29 6.46 6.22 -17.23
CA MET A 29 7.83 5.78 -16.99
C MET A 29 8.11 4.39 -17.53
N SER A 30 9.38 4.11 -17.84
CA SER A 30 9.83 2.77 -18.21
C SER A 30 9.73 1.77 -17.05
N GLU A 31 9.54 0.50 -17.38
CA GLU A 31 9.46 -0.58 -16.39
C GLU A 31 10.73 -0.67 -15.53
N ARG A 32 11.90 -0.50 -16.16
CA ARG A 32 13.20 -0.50 -15.46
C ARG A 32 13.25 0.59 -14.39
N ARG A 33 12.83 1.82 -14.72
CA ARG A 33 12.84 2.94 -13.78
C ARG A 33 11.86 2.72 -12.64
N PHE A 34 10.69 2.17 -12.92
CA PHE A 34 9.71 1.79 -11.89
C PHE A 34 10.29 0.79 -10.87
N HIS A 35 10.98 -0.25 -11.33
CA HIS A 35 11.60 -1.23 -10.43
C HIS A 35 12.73 -0.65 -9.57
N VAL A 36 13.53 0.27 -10.12
CA VAL A 36 14.58 0.95 -9.34
C VAL A 36 13.95 1.77 -8.22
N LEU A 37 12.91 2.56 -8.53
CA LEU A 37 12.24 3.42 -7.56
C LEU A 37 11.57 2.64 -6.43
N ILE A 38 10.91 1.52 -6.72
CA ILE A 38 10.27 0.69 -5.69
C ILE A 38 11.31 0.08 -4.76
N ARG A 39 12.46 -0.34 -5.30
CA ARG A 39 13.54 -0.93 -4.48
C ARG A 39 14.28 0.11 -3.65
N SER A 40 14.36 1.36 -4.12
CA SER A 40 15.07 2.44 -3.44
C SER A 40 14.23 3.19 -2.41
N LEU A 41 13.05 2.69 -2.05
CA LEU A 41 12.26 3.30 -0.97
C LEU A 41 13.05 3.18 0.34
N PRO A 42 13.32 4.31 1.02
CA PRO A 42 14.24 4.33 2.16
C PRO A 42 13.67 3.54 3.34
N THR A 43 14.42 2.56 3.83
CA THR A 43 14.12 1.84 5.07
C THR A 43 15.01 2.38 6.19
N ARG A 44 14.42 3.04 7.20
CA ARG A 44 15.16 3.48 8.39
C ARG A 44 15.46 2.30 9.32
N GLU A 45 16.58 1.63 9.10
CA GLU A 45 16.99 0.42 9.85
C GLU A 45 17.19 0.67 11.35
N GLU A 46 17.69 1.86 11.73
CA GLU A 46 17.98 2.19 13.13
C GLU A 46 16.72 2.24 14.01
N ARG A 47 15.60 2.75 13.46
CA ARG A 47 14.32 2.86 14.19
C ARG A 47 13.52 1.57 14.19
N ALA A 48 13.79 0.67 13.23
CA ALA A 48 13.13 -0.63 13.12
C ALA A 48 13.43 -1.57 14.32
N LYS A 49 14.44 -1.24 15.13
CA LYS A 49 14.79 -1.95 16.38
C LYS A 49 13.79 -1.74 17.50
N TYR A 50 13.17 -0.56 17.57
CA TYR A 50 12.24 -0.17 18.64
C TYR A 50 10.80 -0.08 18.17
N ASP A 51 10.57 0.31 16.91
CA ASP A 51 9.24 0.36 16.31
C ASP A 51 9.18 -0.50 15.05
N ASN A 52 8.35 -1.55 15.10
CA ASN A 52 8.13 -2.45 13.97
C ASN A 52 7.44 -1.76 12.77
N LEU A 53 6.75 -0.63 13.01
CA LEU A 53 6.13 0.20 11.98
C LEU A 53 6.99 1.42 11.63
N ALA A 54 8.23 1.52 12.12
CA ALA A 54 9.14 2.64 11.84
C ALA A 54 9.27 3.02 10.36
N PRO A 55 9.25 2.09 9.38
CA PRO A 55 9.36 2.45 7.97
C PRO A 55 8.16 3.26 7.43
N VAL A 56 6.98 3.13 8.04
CA VAL A 56 5.73 3.75 7.53
C VAL A 56 5.12 4.73 8.54
N ARG A 57 5.57 4.72 9.81
CA ARG A 57 5.06 5.53 10.92
C ARG A 57 4.85 6.99 10.55
N ASP A 58 5.89 7.66 10.07
CA ASP A 58 5.85 9.10 9.74
C ASP A 58 4.78 9.41 8.68
N ILE A 59 4.69 8.56 7.65
CA ILE A 59 3.71 8.72 6.57
C ILE A 59 2.29 8.48 7.08
N PHE A 60 2.10 7.44 7.89
CA PHE A 60 0.80 7.09 8.46
C PHE A 60 0.29 8.14 9.44
N GLU A 61 1.14 8.64 10.34
CA GLU A 61 0.77 9.71 11.26
C GLU A 61 0.41 11.00 10.53
N ASN A 62 1.16 11.37 9.49
CA ASN A 62 0.85 12.54 8.67
C ASN A 62 -0.49 12.37 7.94
N PHE A 63 -0.78 11.17 7.45
CA PHE A 63 -2.07 10.84 6.85
C PHE A 63 -3.22 10.98 7.86
N VAL A 64 -3.11 10.37 9.05
CA VAL A 64 -4.13 10.47 10.10
C VAL A 64 -4.34 11.92 10.53
N LYS A 65 -3.26 12.69 10.73
CA LYS A 65 -3.34 14.12 11.05
C LYS A 65 -4.08 14.88 9.95
N ALA A 66 -3.78 14.61 8.68
CA ALA A 66 -4.47 15.24 7.57
C ALA A 66 -5.97 14.89 7.54
N CYS A 67 -6.34 13.64 7.84
CA CYS A 67 -7.74 13.23 7.96
C CYS A 67 -8.45 13.99 9.08
N SER A 68 -7.85 14.05 10.28
CA SER A 68 -8.44 14.76 11.43
C SER A 68 -8.58 16.27 11.22
N LEU A 69 -7.68 16.87 10.43
CA LEU A 69 -7.72 18.32 10.14
C LEU A 69 -8.78 18.68 9.09
N ASN A 70 -9.04 17.80 8.12
CA ASN A 70 -9.93 18.08 6.99
C ASN A 70 -11.32 17.46 7.12
N PHE A 71 -11.55 16.60 8.11
CA PHE A 71 -12.82 15.91 8.29
C PHE A 71 -13.34 16.06 9.72
N ILE A 72 -14.56 16.59 9.85
CA ILE A 72 -15.28 16.67 11.12
C ILE A 72 -16.21 15.46 11.20
N VAL A 73 -16.07 14.68 12.27
CA VAL A 73 -16.88 13.47 12.49
C VAL A 73 -18.28 13.86 12.99
N GLY A 74 -19.31 13.20 12.46
CA GLY A 74 -20.70 13.37 12.92
C GLY A 74 -21.00 12.65 14.23
N GLU A 75 -22.25 12.74 14.69
CA GLU A 75 -22.70 12.17 15.98
C GLU A 75 -22.62 10.64 16.03
N TYR A 76 -22.78 9.97 14.88
CA TYR A 76 -22.74 8.51 14.79
C TYR A 76 -21.46 8.08 14.08
N VAL A 77 -20.52 7.51 14.84
CA VAL A 77 -19.27 6.93 14.33
C VAL A 77 -19.17 5.47 14.73
N THR A 78 -18.68 4.64 13.82
CA THR A 78 -18.37 3.24 14.07
C THR A 78 -16.87 3.04 14.13
N VAL A 79 -16.43 2.19 15.06
CA VAL A 79 -15.04 1.75 15.17
C VAL A 79 -15.03 0.26 14.89
N ASP A 80 -14.30 -0.14 13.85
CA ASP A 80 -14.16 -1.52 13.44
C ASP A 80 -12.70 -1.80 13.08
N GLU A 81 -12.30 -3.07 13.05
CA GLU A 81 -10.97 -3.49 12.65
C GLU A 81 -10.90 -3.67 11.13
N MET A 82 -9.79 -3.27 10.51
CA MET A 82 -9.53 -3.50 9.09
C MET A 82 -8.24 -4.29 8.93
N LEU A 83 -8.33 -5.46 8.29
CA LEU A 83 -7.20 -6.34 8.04
C LEU A 83 -6.76 -6.24 6.58
N GLU A 84 -5.52 -5.78 6.37
CA GLU A 84 -4.90 -5.79 5.05
C GLU A 84 -4.18 -7.13 4.79
N PRO A 85 -4.53 -7.87 3.72
CA PRO A 85 -3.98 -9.20 3.49
C PRO A 85 -2.48 -9.13 3.18
N PHE A 86 -1.66 -9.69 4.07
CA PHE A 86 -0.21 -9.75 3.92
C PHE A 86 0.32 -11.17 4.15
N ARG A 87 1.05 -11.72 3.16
CA ARG A 87 1.51 -13.13 3.17
C ARG A 87 3.01 -13.31 3.45
N ARG A 88 3.81 -12.24 3.51
CA ARG A 88 5.25 -12.36 3.82
C ARG A 88 5.48 -12.33 5.33
N LYS A 89 6.70 -12.70 5.76
CA LYS A 89 7.11 -12.59 7.16
C LYS A 89 7.10 -11.13 7.61
N CYS A 90 6.08 -10.77 8.38
CA CYS A 90 5.95 -9.53 9.10
C CYS A 90 5.85 -9.86 10.59
N ARG A 91 6.41 -9.01 11.45
CA ARG A 91 6.38 -9.24 12.91
C ARG A 91 4.97 -9.11 13.51
N LYS A 92 4.07 -8.37 12.85
CA LYS A 92 2.65 -8.27 13.18
C LYS A 92 1.83 -8.84 12.03
N ILE A 93 1.44 -10.10 12.14
CA ILE A 93 0.43 -10.71 11.28
C ILE A 93 -0.62 -11.25 12.24
N ALA A 94 -1.85 -10.77 12.11
CA ALA A 94 -2.99 -11.40 12.77
C ALA A 94 -3.43 -12.58 11.91
N SER A 95 -3.59 -13.75 12.52
CA SER A 95 -4.26 -14.88 11.85
C SER A 95 -5.74 -14.83 12.23
N GLU A 96 -6.58 -14.48 11.28
CA GLU A 96 -8.03 -14.57 11.47
C GLU A 96 -8.42 -16.06 11.39
N LYS A 97 -8.75 -16.66 12.54
CA LYS A 97 -9.37 -17.99 12.55
C LYS A 97 -10.82 -17.76 12.15
N SER A 98 -11.21 -18.23 10.98
CA SER A 98 -12.61 -18.24 10.53
C SER A 98 -13.47 -18.89 11.61
N THR A 99 -14.17 -18.08 12.40
CA THR A 99 -15.33 -18.51 13.17
C THR A 99 -16.45 -18.72 12.15
N HIS A 100 -16.60 -19.98 11.72
CA HIS A 100 -17.84 -20.45 11.12
C HIS A 100 -18.98 -20.20 12.11
N VAL A 101 -19.90 -19.32 11.73
CA VAL A 101 -21.28 -19.30 12.21
C VAL A 101 -22.16 -19.36 10.98
#